data_AF-A0A5C6AA59-F1
#
_entry.id   AF-A0A5C6AA59-F1
#
_cell.length_a   1.000
_cell.length_b   1.000
_cell.length_c   1.000
_cell.angle_alpha   90.00
_cell.angle_beta   90.00
_cell.angle_gamma   90.00
#
_symmetry.space_group_name_H-M   'P 1'
#
loop_
_entity.id
_entity.type
_entity.pdbx_description
1 polymer ?
#
loop_
_entity_poly.entity_id
_entity_poly.type
_entity_poly.pdbx_seq_one_letter_code
_entity_poly.pdbx_strand_id
1 'polypeptide(L)'
;MIVPPLSRLALLLTLAAPLVAASVAASPASAAPVVLYSETFTGQAGKGFQAGVTDLAGVDWTLNTSEVSATADFAVDGGEAFVATDIEGKGVFFTPSIDISGYTDITVSVAAFQTGDIAAADYFDLRYRVDMAPISLVADWMGMGSASHTLNGNTVGADWGTTVVEQIVSEGTSLQLTLTVRNNFEAAPTSIGFDSILVTGRLASIPEPTATCLVALAMAGVVIRRRAS
;
A
#
# COMPACT_ATOMS: atom_id res chain seq x y z
N MET A 1 61.02 -50.38 59.71
CA MET A 1 60.58 -49.11 59.11
C MET A 1 60.21 -49.38 57.65
N ILE A 2 58.95 -49.72 57.39
CA ILE A 2 58.40 -49.92 56.04
C ILE A 2 56.98 -49.37 56.08
N VAL A 3 56.74 -48.26 55.40
CA VAL A 3 55.44 -47.63 55.20
C VAL A 3 54.94 -48.06 53.82
N PRO A 4 53.69 -48.54 53.65
CA PRO A 4 53.14 -48.82 52.33
C PRO A 4 52.59 -47.54 51.67
N PRO A 5 52.55 -47.44 50.33
CA PRO A 5 52.05 -46.25 49.66
C PRO A 5 50.51 -46.22 49.59
N LEU A 6 49.95 -45.03 49.79
CA LEU A 6 48.54 -44.72 49.60
C LEU A 6 48.15 -44.82 48.11
N SER A 7 47.15 -45.66 47.82
CA SER A 7 46.53 -45.79 46.50
C SER A 7 45.63 -44.56 46.22
N ARG A 8 45.90 -43.84 45.13
CA ARG A 8 45.11 -42.67 44.69
C ARG A 8 43.83 -43.14 44.00
N LEU A 9 42.69 -42.88 44.64
CA LEU A 9 41.35 -43.06 44.07
C LEU A 9 41.11 -41.95 43.02
N ALA A 10 41.08 -42.32 41.73
CA ALA A 10 40.73 -41.40 40.66
C ALA A 10 39.20 -41.27 40.57
N LEU A 11 38.66 -40.10 40.96
CA LEU A 11 37.27 -39.72 40.76
C LEU A 11 37.08 -39.36 39.28
N LEU A 12 36.49 -40.26 38.50
CA LEU A 12 36.11 -39.99 37.10
C LEU A 12 34.82 -39.16 37.10
N LEU A 13 34.94 -37.84 36.93
CA LEU A 13 33.80 -36.95 36.75
C LEU A 13 33.41 -36.97 35.26
N THR A 14 32.42 -37.77 34.87
CA THR A 14 31.86 -37.73 33.52
C THR A 14 31.02 -36.48 33.34
N LEU A 15 31.56 -35.49 32.62
CA LEU A 15 30.85 -34.29 32.20
C LEU A 15 29.94 -34.64 31.02
N ALA A 16 28.63 -34.75 31.26
CA ALA A 16 27.64 -34.85 30.19
C ALA A 16 27.42 -33.46 29.59
N ALA A 17 27.90 -33.23 28.37
CA ALA A 17 27.62 -31.98 27.64
C ALA A 17 26.19 -32.00 27.09
N PRO A 18 25.36 -30.96 27.33
CA PRO A 18 24.04 -30.88 26.73
C PRO A 18 24.16 -30.55 25.24
N LEU A 19 23.57 -31.39 24.39
CA LEU A 19 23.37 -31.12 22.97
C LEU A 19 22.25 -30.07 22.84
N VAL A 20 22.61 -28.81 22.62
CA VAL A 20 21.64 -27.77 22.26
C VAL A 20 21.33 -27.91 20.79
N ALA A 21 20.16 -28.46 20.46
CA ALA A 21 19.63 -28.41 19.11
C ALA A 21 19.15 -26.97 18.83
N ALA A 22 19.95 -26.21 18.08
CA ALA A 22 19.51 -24.93 17.55
C ALA A 22 18.45 -25.20 16.46
N SER A 23 17.19 -24.89 16.77
CA SER A 23 16.14 -24.82 15.74
C SER A 23 16.41 -23.57 14.89
N VAL A 24 16.78 -23.77 13.62
CA VAL A 24 16.77 -22.70 12.63
C VAL A 24 15.31 -22.44 12.29
N ALA A 25 14.70 -21.44 12.92
CA ALA A 25 13.44 -20.89 12.45
C ALA A 25 13.72 -20.29 11.07
N ALA A 26 13.23 -20.94 10.00
CA ALA A 26 13.17 -20.30 8.70
C ALA A 26 12.26 -19.08 8.85
N SER A 27 12.81 -17.87 8.70
CA SER A 27 11.96 -16.68 8.56
C SER A 27 11.06 -16.91 7.35
N PRO A 28 9.74 -16.68 7.45
CA PRO A 28 8.89 -16.79 6.27
C PRO A 28 9.42 -15.81 5.22
N ALA A 29 9.73 -16.32 4.03
CA ALA A 29 10.06 -15.46 2.90
C ALA A 29 8.87 -14.53 2.66
N SER A 30 9.07 -13.22 2.82
CA SER A 30 8.04 -12.23 2.52
C SER A 30 7.61 -12.42 1.07
N ALA A 31 6.32 -12.61 0.82
CA ALA A 31 5.78 -12.72 -0.53
C ALA A 31 6.13 -11.46 -1.33
N ALA A 32 6.40 -11.60 -2.64
CA ALA A 32 6.56 -10.44 -3.50
C ALA A 32 5.24 -9.63 -3.53
N PRO A 33 5.29 -8.30 -3.66
CA PRO A 33 4.09 -7.51 -3.89
C PRO A 33 3.36 -7.99 -5.16
N VAL A 34 2.03 -8.00 -5.10
CA VAL A 34 1.15 -8.28 -6.24
C VAL A 34 0.33 -7.04 -6.57
N VAL A 35 -0.10 -6.92 -7.82
CA VAL A 35 -1.00 -5.86 -8.28
C VAL A 35 -2.43 -6.22 -7.88
N LEU A 36 -3.05 -5.35 -7.09
CA LEU A 36 -4.44 -5.48 -6.64
C LEU A 36 -5.41 -4.72 -7.56
N TYR A 37 -4.95 -3.61 -8.13
CA TYR A 37 -5.68 -2.82 -9.10
C TYR A 37 -4.70 -2.05 -9.99
N SER A 38 -5.04 -1.89 -11.26
CA SER A 38 -4.31 -1.01 -12.17
C SER A 38 -5.27 -0.39 -13.18
N GLU A 39 -5.09 0.90 -13.45
CA GLU A 39 -5.76 1.63 -14.52
C GLU A 39 -4.75 2.47 -15.29
N THR A 40 -4.66 2.23 -16.60
CA THR A 40 -3.73 2.89 -17.55
C THR A 40 -4.48 3.62 -18.67
N PHE A 41 -5.82 3.61 -18.61
CA PHE A 41 -6.75 4.19 -19.59
C PHE A 41 -6.54 3.75 -21.05
N THR A 42 -5.77 2.68 -21.27
CA THR A 42 -5.44 2.17 -22.59
C THR A 42 -6.69 1.73 -23.33
N GLY A 43 -6.89 2.25 -24.55
CA GLY A 43 -8.08 2.00 -25.35
C GLY A 43 -9.37 2.62 -24.82
N GLN A 44 -9.30 3.55 -23.86
CA GLN A 44 -10.46 4.20 -23.24
C GLN A 44 -10.64 5.66 -23.69
N ALA A 45 -9.93 6.12 -24.73
CA ALA A 45 -10.09 7.47 -25.27
C ALA A 45 -11.58 7.80 -25.55
N GLY A 46 -12.04 8.96 -25.05
CA GLY A 46 -13.44 9.38 -25.16
C GLY A 46 -14.32 8.94 -23.99
N LYS A 47 -13.84 8.08 -23.07
CA LYS A 47 -14.59 7.71 -21.86
C LYS A 47 -14.54 8.83 -20.84
N GLY A 48 -15.69 9.16 -20.27
CA GLY A 48 -15.85 10.20 -19.26
C GLY A 48 -16.94 11.19 -19.62
N PHE A 49 -16.77 12.45 -19.20
CA PHE A 49 -17.68 13.55 -19.51
C PHE A 49 -17.05 14.46 -20.56
N GLN A 50 -17.72 14.65 -21.69
CA GLN A 50 -17.27 15.53 -22.78
C GLN A 50 -18.45 16.31 -23.32
N ALA A 51 -18.31 17.64 -23.35
CA ALA A 51 -19.31 18.55 -23.91
C ALA A 51 -20.77 18.22 -23.50
N GLY A 52 -20.98 17.93 -22.20
CA GLY A 52 -22.30 17.67 -21.64
C GLY A 52 -22.81 16.23 -21.77
N VAL A 53 -22.00 15.33 -22.35
CA VAL A 53 -22.34 13.91 -22.54
C VAL A 53 -21.42 13.04 -21.69
N THR A 54 -21.99 12.06 -21.01
CA THR A 54 -21.23 11.06 -20.23
C THR A 54 -21.23 9.71 -20.94
N ASP A 55 -20.05 9.18 -21.27
CA ASP A 55 -19.83 7.80 -21.74
C ASP A 55 -18.95 7.03 -20.76
N LEU A 56 -19.56 6.07 -20.06
CA LEU A 56 -18.87 5.13 -19.17
C LEU A 56 -19.05 3.68 -19.64
N ALA A 57 -19.42 3.45 -20.90
CA ALA A 57 -19.62 2.10 -21.41
C ALA A 57 -18.28 1.38 -21.55
N GLY A 58 -18.15 0.21 -20.90
CA GLY A 58 -16.96 -0.64 -21.00
C GLY A 58 -15.85 -0.32 -20.00
N VAL A 59 -16.09 0.57 -19.04
CA VAL A 59 -15.21 0.86 -17.90
C VAL A 59 -15.90 0.51 -16.58
N ASP A 60 -15.14 0.38 -15.49
CA ASP A 60 -15.64 0.00 -14.15
C ASP A 60 -15.53 1.12 -13.10
N TRP A 61 -14.79 2.19 -13.42
CA TRP A 61 -14.76 3.42 -12.66
C TRP A 61 -16.00 4.29 -12.90
N THR A 62 -16.24 5.24 -12.00
CA THR A 62 -17.40 6.13 -12.06
C THR A 62 -16.98 7.58 -11.85
N LEU A 63 -17.84 8.51 -12.27
CA LEU A 63 -17.58 9.95 -12.14
C LEU A 63 -18.70 10.65 -11.36
N ASN A 64 -18.33 11.74 -10.68
CA ASN A 64 -19.25 12.81 -10.35
C ASN A 64 -18.85 14.07 -11.11
N THR A 65 -19.72 14.49 -12.02
CA THR A 65 -19.54 15.66 -12.89
C THR A 65 -20.59 16.74 -12.64
N SER A 66 -21.24 16.73 -11.47
CA SER A 66 -22.31 17.70 -11.15
C SER A 66 -21.86 19.15 -11.16
N GLU A 67 -20.55 19.38 -11.01
CA GLU A 67 -19.91 20.69 -11.02
C GLU A 67 -19.04 20.91 -12.26
N VAL A 68 -19.07 20.00 -13.25
CA VAL A 68 -18.32 20.15 -14.50
C VAL A 68 -19.19 20.91 -15.50
N SER A 69 -18.64 21.98 -16.11
CA SER A 69 -19.32 22.73 -17.16
C SER A 69 -19.70 21.85 -18.34
N ALA A 70 -20.91 22.09 -18.89
CA ALA A 70 -21.41 21.34 -20.04
C ALA A 70 -20.61 21.55 -21.33
N THR A 71 -19.66 22.48 -21.38
CA THR A 71 -18.77 22.68 -22.53
C THR A 71 -17.35 22.16 -22.32
N ALA A 72 -17.09 21.59 -21.14
CA ALA A 72 -15.76 21.15 -20.73
C ALA A 72 -15.57 19.65 -20.94
N ASP A 73 -14.31 19.22 -20.80
CA ASP A 73 -13.90 17.83 -20.89
C ASP A 73 -13.31 17.39 -19.54
N PHE A 74 -13.88 16.30 -19.01
CA PHE A 74 -13.41 15.56 -17.84
C PHE A 74 -13.43 14.06 -18.21
N ALA A 75 -12.44 13.65 -18.98
CA ALA A 75 -12.46 12.39 -19.72
C ALA A 75 -11.06 11.90 -20.07
N VAL A 76 -10.98 10.65 -20.50
CA VAL A 76 -9.78 10.07 -21.09
C VAL A 76 -9.54 10.71 -22.46
N ASP A 77 -8.36 11.28 -22.64
CA ASP A 77 -7.96 11.96 -23.87
C ASP A 77 -7.35 10.98 -24.90
N GLY A 78 -6.88 11.52 -26.04
CA GLY A 78 -6.21 10.73 -27.08
C GLY A 78 -4.82 10.22 -26.70
N GLY A 79 -4.25 10.70 -25.59
CA GLY A 79 -2.99 10.24 -25.02
C GLY A 79 -3.14 9.07 -24.04
N GLU A 80 -4.37 8.56 -23.86
CA GLU A 80 -4.70 7.52 -22.88
C GLU A 80 -4.43 7.97 -21.44
N ALA A 81 -4.74 9.22 -21.13
CA ALA A 81 -4.72 9.74 -19.76
C ALA A 81 -6.05 10.40 -19.41
N PHE A 82 -6.41 10.43 -18.13
CA PHE A 82 -7.62 11.13 -17.69
C PHE A 82 -7.32 12.62 -17.49
N VAL A 83 -8.06 13.49 -18.17
CA VAL A 83 -7.76 14.94 -18.25
C VAL A 83 -9.00 15.77 -17.90
N ALA A 84 -8.78 16.83 -17.13
CA ALA A 84 -9.72 17.91 -16.89
C ALA A 84 -9.25 19.18 -17.60
N THR A 85 -10.06 19.69 -18.53
CA THR A 85 -9.78 20.95 -19.28
C THR A 85 -10.94 21.92 -19.07
N ASP A 86 -10.64 23.07 -18.46
CA ASP A 86 -11.58 24.19 -18.25
C ASP A 86 -12.95 23.75 -17.69
N ILE A 87 -12.95 22.90 -16.66
CA ILE A 87 -14.15 22.26 -16.10
C ILE A 87 -15.02 23.19 -15.25
N GLU A 88 -14.55 24.39 -14.91
CA GLU A 88 -15.32 25.46 -14.25
C GLU A 88 -16.05 25.01 -12.97
N GLY A 89 -15.32 24.23 -12.17
CA GLY A 89 -15.78 23.54 -10.98
C GLY A 89 -14.90 22.33 -10.75
N LYS A 90 -15.42 21.28 -10.12
CA LYS A 90 -14.65 20.05 -9.87
C LYS A 90 -15.27 18.81 -10.51
N GLY A 91 -14.39 17.98 -11.06
CA GLY A 91 -14.68 16.62 -11.48
C GLY A 91 -14.16 15.65 -10.43
N VAL A 92 -14.92 14.60 -10.16
CA VAL A 92 -14.50 13.54 -9.24
C VAL A 92 -14.51 12.21 -9.96
N PHE A 93 -13.38 11.51 -9.93
CA PHE A 93 -13.21 10.15 -10.40
C PHE A 93 -13.18 9.18 -9.22
N PHE A 94 -13.86 8.05 -9.33
CA PHE A 94 -13.86 6.98 -8.34
C PHE A 94 -13.41 5.67 -8.98
N THR A 95 -12.44 5.00 -8.37
CA THR A 95 -12.16 3.61 -8.71
C THR A 95 -13.35 2.73 -8.29
N PRO A 96 -13.46 1.51 -8.84
CA PRO A 96 -14.25 0.47 -8.20
C PRO A 96 -13.75 0.20 -6.76
N SER A 97 -14.53 -0.58 -5.99
CA SER A 97 -14.06 -1.11 -4.71
C SER A 97 -13.01 -2.19 -4.98
N ILE A 98 -11.78 -1.92 -4.56
CA ILE A 98 -10.62 -2.80 -4.69
C ILE A 98 -10.59 -3.73 -3.48
N ASP A 99 -10.54 -5.04 -3.70
CA ASP A 99 -10.37 -6.02 -2.63
C ASP A 99 -8.92 -6.03 -2.15
N ILE A 100 -8.74 -5.71 -0.87
CA ILE A 100 -7.42 -5.71 -0.20
C ILE A 100 -7.37 -6.74 0.94
N SER A 101 -8.35 -7.64 1.00
CA SER A 101 -8.47 -8.65 2.06
C SER A 101 -7.27 -9.59 2.09
N GLY A 102 -6.66 -9.73 3.26
CA GLY A 102 -5.51 -10.61 3.45
C GLY A 102 -4.20 -10.06 2.87
N TYR A 103 -4.18 -8.78 2.47
CA TYR A 103 -2.96 -8.09 2.06
C TYR A 103 -2.45 -7.14 3.14
N THR A 104 -1.13 -7.08 3.27
CA THR A 104 -0.35 -6.10 4.06
C THR A 104 0.52 -5.28 3.12
N ASP A 105 1.23 -4.28 3.66
CA ASP A 105 2.12 -3.40 2.87
C ASP A 105 1.44 -2.81 1.63
N ILE A 106 0.18 -2.38 1.78
CA ILE A 106 -0.62 -1.88 0.67
C ILE A 106 -0.10 -0.50 0.27
N THR A 107 0.20 -0.33 -1.01
CA THR A 107 0.64 0.95 -1.57
C THR A 107 -0.27 1.36 -2.71
N VAL A 108 -0.49 2.67 -2.81
CA VAL A 108 -1.18 3.35 -3.90
C VAL A 108 -0.16 4.24 -4.59
N SER A 109 -0.21 4.30 -5.92
CA SER A 109 0.51 5.28 -6.73
C SER A 109 -0.37 5.79 -7.85
N VAL A 110 -0.28 7.09 -8.14
CA VAL A 110 -0.98 7.76 -9.25
C VAL A 110 -0.03 8.75 -9.91
N ALA A 111 0.18 8.66 -11.22
CA ALA A 111 0.89 9.69 -11.95
C ALA A 111 -0.06 10.87 -12.19
N ALA A 112 0.26 12.05 -11.65
CA ALA A 112 -0.46 13.28 -11.90
C ALA A 112 0.37 14.19 -12.81
N PHE A 113 -0.29 14.95 -13.68
CA PHE A 113 0.37 15.97 -14.52
C PHE A 113 -0.49 17.22 -14.68
N GLN A 114 0.16 18.32 -15.03
CA GLN A 114 -0.49 19.54 -15.49
C GLN A 114 0.19 20.11 -16.74
N THR A 115 -0.58 20.87 -17.52
CA THR A 115 -0.09 21.65 -18.66
C THR A 115 -0.66 23.06 -18.58
N GLY A 116 0.19 24.06 -18.84
CA GLY A 116 -0.17 25.48 -18.70
C GLY A 116 0.11 26.02 -17.29
N ASP A 117 -0.17 27.31 -17.12
CA ASP A 117 -0.06 28.03 -15.85
C ASP A 117 -1.37 27.85 -15.07
N ILE A 118 -1.38 26.93 -14.12
CA ILE A 118 -2.59 26.53 -13.38
C ILE A 118 -2.90 27.54 -12.30
N ALA A 119 -4.12 28.05 -12.22
CA ALA A 119 -4.50 29.01 -11.19
C ALA A 119 -4.28 28.46 -9.77
N ALA A 120 -3.87 29.31 -8.83
CA ALA A 120 -3.60 28.90 -7.44
C ALA A 120 -4.82 28.33 -6.69
N ALA A 121 -6.03 28.51 -7.23
CA ALA A 121 -7.28 27.99 -6.67
C ALA A 121 -7.67 26.61 -7.24
N ASP A 122 -6.98 26.15 -8.28
CA ASP A 122 -7.15 24.86 -8.93
C ASP A 122 -6.23 23.84 -8.28
N TYR A 123 -6.57 22.55 -8.39
CA TYR A 123 -5.89 21.51 -7.63
C TYR A 123 -6.18 20.11 -8.16
N PHE A 124 -5.30 19.19 -7.79
CA PHE A 124 -5.50 17.76 -7.85
C PHE A 124 -5.46 17.19 -6.43
N ASP A 125 -6.43 16.35 -6.09
CA ASP A 125 -6.47 15.62 -4.82
C ASP A 125 -6.55 14.11 -5.04
N LEU A 126 -5.63 13.38 -4.41
CA LEU A 126 -5.75 11.95 -4.18
C LEU A 126 -6.31 11.69 -2.79
N ARG A 127 -7.50 11.11 -2.75
CA ARG A 127 -8.14 10.63 -1.53
C ARG A 127 -8.33 9.12 -1.57
N TYR A 128 -8.36 8.50 -0.40
CA TYR A 128 -8.59 7.06 -0.26
C TYR A 128 -9.49 6.74 0.93
N ARG A 129 -10.14 5.58 0.86
CA ARG A 129 -11.01 5.07 1.93
C ARG A 129 -10.86 3.57 2.07
N VAL A 130 -10.58 3.12 3.30
CA VAL A 130 -10.55 1.71 3.67
C VAL A 130 -11.82 1.33 4.41
N ASP A 131 -12.48 0.23 4.06
CA ASP A 131 -13.61 -0.35 4.81
C ASP A 131 -14.74 0.63 5.17
N MET A 132 -15.10 1.51 4.23
CA MET A 132 -16.09 2.57 4.42
C MET A 132 -15.75 3.57 5.56
N ALA A 133 -14.51 3.60 6.05
CA ALA A 133 -14.03 4.60 6.99
C ALA A 133 -14.16 6.02 6.42
N PRO A 134 -13.94 7.07 7.23
CA PRO A 134 -13.81 8.42 6.70
C PRO A 134 -12.75 8.49 5.59
N ILE A 135 -13.06 9.26 4.54
CA ILE A 135 -12.14 9.48 3.43
C ILE A 135 -10.91 10.23 3.95
N SER A 136 -9.72 9.70 3.64
CA SER A 136 -8.43 10.30 3.96
C SER A 136 -7.86 11.02 2.73
N LEU A 137 -7.21 12.16 2.95
CA LEU A 137 -6.52 12.93 1.92
C LEU A 137 -5.02 12.66 2.01
N VAL A 138 -4.38 12.42 0.87
CA VAL A 138 -2.91 12.51 0.74
C VAL A 138 -2.55 13.99 0.65
N ALA A 139 -2.36 14.66 1.78
CA ALA A 139 -2.20 16.11 1.83
C ALA A 139 -0.75 16.54 1.56
N ASP A 140 -0.58 17.73 0.98
CA ASP A 140 0.70 18.43 0.84
C ASP A 140 1.82 17.58 0.21
N TRP A 141 1.56 17.03 -0.97
CA TRP A 141 2.49 16.13 -1.63
C TRP A 141 3.81 16.84 -1.94
N MET A 142 4.88 16.42 -1.25
CA MET A 142 6.23 16.99 -1.35
C MET A 142 6.28 18.53 -1.21
N GLY A 143 5.37 19.13 -0.45
CA GLY A 143 5.29 20.59 -0.27
C GLY A 143 4.65 21.34 -1.45
N MET A 144 4.08 20.62 -2.42
CA MET A 144 3.37 21.19 -3.58
C MET A 144 1.85 21.26 -3.36
N GLY A 145 1.37 20.98 -2.15
CA GLY A 145 -0.05 21.01 -1.83
C GLY A 145 -0.36 21.90 -0.64
N SER A 146 -1.29 21.45 0.20
CA SER A 146 -1.61 22.09 1.47
C SER A 146 -2.28 21.08 2.41
N ALA A 147 -2.64 21.50 3.62
CA ALA A 147 -3.44 20.66 4.53
C ALA A 147 -4.80 20.23 3.94
N SER A 148 -5.29 20.93 2.91
CA SER A 148 -6.58 20.65 2.26
C SER A 148 -6.46 20.02 0.88
N HIS A 149 -5.25 19.99 0.30
CA HIS A 149 -5.03 19.54 -1.08
C HIS A 149 -3.77 18.70 -1.27
N THR A 150 -3.82 17.73 -2.19
CA THR A 150 -2.64 16.92 -2.55
C THR A 150 -1.64 17.77 -3.34
N LEU A 151 -2.10 18.41 -4.42
CA LEU A 151 -1.33 19.29 -5.28
C LEU A 151 -2.17 20.55 -5.54
N ASN A 152 -1.62 21.72 -5.26
CA ASN A 152 -2.23 22.99 -5.63
C ASN A 152 -1.67 23.46 -6.99
N GLY A 153 -2.50 24.18 -7.74
CA GLY A 153 -2.02 25.00 -8.85
C GLY A 153 -1.06 26.08 -8.35
N ASN A 154 -0.11 26.46 -9.22
CA ASN A 154 0.86 27.54 -9.01
C ASN A 154 1.33 27.66 -7.55
N THR A 155 2.06 26.64 -7.09
CA THR A 155 2.76 26.69 -5.80
C THR A 155 3.96 27.62 -5.89
N VAL A 156 4.31 28.27 -4.78
CA VAL A 156 5.34 29.32 -4.70
C VAL A 156 6.61 28.95 -5.49
N GLY A 157 6.71 29.48 -6.70
CA GLY A 157 7.90 29.41 -7.55
C GLY A 157 7.89 28.39 -8.70
N ALA A 158 6.93 27.48 -8.80
CA ALA A 158 6.78 26.60 -9.97
C ALA A 158 5.45 25.83 -10.03
N ASP A 159 5.04 25.57 -11.26
CA ASP A 159 4.14 24.48 -11.65
C ASP A 159 4.80 23.11 -11.43
N TRP A 160 4.03 22.13 -10.95
CA TRP A 160 4.56 20.81 -10.58
C TRP A 160 4.79 19.86 -11.77
N GLY A 161 4.36 20.23 -12.98
CA GLY A 161 4.64 19.50 -14.22
C GLY A 161 4.09 18.07 -14.22
N THR A 162 4.90 17.11 -13.79
CA THR A 162 4.51 15.70 -13.62
C THR A 162 5.12 15.14 -12.34
N THR A 163 4.32 14.42 -11.55
CA THR A 163 4.74 13.75 -10.32
C THR A 163 3.97 12.44 -10.13
N VAL A 164 4.55 11.50 -9.39
CA VAL A 164 3.84 10.30 -8.91
C VAL A 164 3.47 10.54 -7.45
N VAL A 165 2.18 10.53 -7.12
CA VAL A 165 1.68 10.63 -5.74
C VAL A 165 1.59 9.23 -5.18
N GLU A 166 2.25 8.96 -4.05
CA GLU A 166 2.29 7.64 -3.42
C GLU A 166 1.75 7.67 -1.99
N GLN A 167 1.11 6.59 -1.56
CA GLN A 167 0.58 6.48 -0.20
C GLN A 167 0.62 5.03 0.28
N ILE A 168 1.07 4.83 1.52
CA ILE A 168 0.89 3.55 2.24
C ILE A 168 -0.50 3.54 2.86
N VAL A 169 -1.25 2.47 2.63
CA VAL A 169 -2.61 2.31 3.11
C VAL A 169 -2.64 1.23 4.19
N SER A 170 -3.47 1.44 5.21
CA SER A 170 -3.69 0.44 6.26
C SER A 170 -4.35 -0.82 5.71
N GLU A 171 -4.11 -1.94 6.37
CA GLU A 171 -4.82 -3.19 6.13
C GLU A 171 -6.35 -3.01 6.26
N GLY A 172 -7.09 -3.84 5.54
CA GLY A 172 -8.55 -3.83 5.51
C GLY A 172 -9.10 -4.89 4.57
N THR A 173 -10.37 -4.75 4.18
CA THR A 173 -11.03 -5.63 3.21
C THR A 173 -11.32 -4.94 1.88
N SER A 174 -11.57 -3.64 1.90
CA SER A 174 -11.91 -2.85 0.73
C SER A 174 -11.18 -1.52 0.71
N LEU A 175 -10.74 -1.11 -0.48
CA LEU A 175 -10.14 0.19 -0.75
C LEU A 175 -10.88 0.86 -1.91
N GLN A 176 -11.14 2.16 -1.80
CA GLN A 176 -11.55 2.98 -2.94
C GLN A 176 -10.71 4.24 -2.98
N LEU A 177 -10.23 4.59 -4.18
CA LEU A 177 -9.58 5.86 -4.44
C LEU A 177 -10.60 6.86 -4.98
N THR A 178 -10.41 8.12 -4.63
CA THR A 178 -11.22 9.25 -5.10
C THR A 178 -10.26 10.33 -5.56
N LEU A 179 -10.23 10.58 -6.87
CA LEU A 179 -9.37 11.59 -7.48
C LEU A 179 -10.27 12.79 -7.80
N THR A 180 -9.97 13.93 -7.19
CA THR A 180 -10.72 15.17 -7.43
C THR A 180 -9.83 16.14 -8.18
N VAL A 181 -10.35 16.68 -9.27
CA VAL A 181 -9.66 17.71 -10.05
C VAL A 181 -10.54 18.94 -10.10
N ARG A 182 -9.94 20.09 -9.84
CA ARG A 182 -10.50 21.39 -10.15
C ARG A 182 -9.56 22.08 -11.12
N ASN A 183 -10.07 22.49 -12.27
CA ASN A 183 -9.34 23.24 -13.28
C ASN A 183 -10.33 24.22 -13.91
N ASN A 184 -10.31 25.48 -13.50
CA ASN A 184 -11.22 26.48 -14.01
C ASN A 184 -10.69 27.10 -15.31
N PHE A 185 -11.56 27.74 -16.07
CA PHE A 185 -11.15 28.38 -17.32
C PHE A 185 -10.14 29.50 -17.05
N GLU A 186 -9.06 29.48 -17.81
CA GLU A 186 -8.07 30.55 -17.84
C GLU A 186 -7.90 31.08 -19.27
N ALA A 187 -7.34 32.29 -19.40
CA ALA A 187 -7.19 32.94 -20.72
C ALA A 187 -6.31 32.14 -21.70
N ALA A 188 -5.44 31.28 -21.19
CA ALA A 188 -4.68 30.29 -21.94
C ALA A 188 -5.15 28.89 -21.54
N PRO A 189 -5.18 27.92 -22.47
CA PRO A 189 -5.67 26.58 -22.18
C PRO A 189 -4.79 25.90 -21.13
N THR A 190 -5.44 25.36 -20.10
CA THR A 190 -4.81 24.62 -19.01
C THR A 190 -5.42 23.24 -18.88
N SER A 191 -4.64 22.30 -18.37
CA SER A 191 -5.15 20.97 -18.06
C SER A 191 -4.50 20.41 -16.81
N ILE A 192 -5.29 19.72 -16.00
CA ILE A 192 -4.80 18.86 -14.93
C ILE A 192 -5.28 17.44 -15.24
N GLY A 193 -4.39 16.47 -15.16
CA GLY A 193 -4.71 15.09 -15.47
C GLY A 193 -3.96 14.09 -14.61
N PHE A 194 -4.30 12.83 -14.80
CA PHE A 194 -3.68 11.71 -14.14
C PHE A 194 -3.73 10.45 -14.99
N ASP A 195 -2.81 9.53 -14.70
CA ASP A 195 -2.67 8.25 -15.37
C ASP A 195 -2.01 7.23 -14.41
N SER A 196 -1.93 5.97 -14.84
CA SER A 196 -1.12 4.92 -14.23
C SER A 196 -1.46 4.73 -12.75
N ILE A 197 -2.76 4.59 -12.45
CA ILE A 197 -3.23 4.25 -11.10
C ILE A 197 -2.79 2.82 -10.83
N LEU A 198 -2.09 2.61 -9.72
CA LEU A 198 -1.61 1.30 -9.32
C LEU A 198 -1.79 1.11 -7.82
N VAL A 199 -2.41 0.00 -7.45
CA VAL A 199 -2.48 -0.49 -6.07
C VAL A 199 -1.77 -1.81 -5.99
N THR A 200 -0.83 -1.93 -5.05
CA THR A 200 -0.14 -3.20 -4.77
C THR A 200 -0.27 -3.58 -3.30
N GLY A 201 -0.07 -4.85 -3.00
CA GLY A 201 0.00 -5.34 -1.63
C GLY A 201 0.74 -6.67 -1.57
N ARG A 202 1.09 -7.10 -0.36
CA ARG A 202 1.71 -8.40 -0.09
C ARG A 202 0.74 -9.30 0.62
N LEU A 203 0.62 -10.55 0.19
CA LEU A 203 -0.17 -11.52 0.94
C LEU A 203 0.38 -11.63 2.37
N ALA A 204 -0.51 -11.47 3.35
CA ALA A 204 -0.17 -11.64 4.75
C ALA A 204 0.45 -13.02 4.96
N SER A 205 1.62 -13.09 5.58
CA SER A 205 2.20 -14.38 5.96
C SER A 205 1.29 -15.05 6.98
N ILE A 206 0.86 -16.27 6.71
CA ILE A 206 0.21 -17.09 7.73
C ILE A 206 1.29 -17.37 8.80
N PRO A 207 1.08 -17.04 10.08
CA PRO A 207 2.06 -17.39 11.10
C PRO A 207 2.23 -18.92 11.11
N GLU A 208 3.46 -19.39 10.95
CA GLU A 208 3.81 -20.80 11.15
C GLU A 208 3.25 -21.26 12.50
N PRO A 209 2.54 -22.40 12.58
CA PRO A 209 2.05 -22.89 13.86
C PRO A 209 3.23 -23.07 14.80
N THR A 210 3.22 -22.37 15.93
CA THR A 210 4.29 -22.45 16.93
C THR A 210 4.45 -23.91 17.35
N ALA A 211 5.48 -24.58 16.85
CA ALA A 211 5.80 -25.95 17.24
C ALA A 211 6.22 -25.94 18.71
N THR A 212 5.25 -26.04 19.62
CA THR A 212 5.50 -26.31 21.03
C THR A 212 5.99 -27.75 21.12
N CYS A 213 7.29 -27.96 20.92
CA CYS A 213 7.92 -29.24 21.16
C CYS A 213 7.94 -29.48 22.67
N LEU A 214 6.90 -30.15 23.18
CA LEU A 214 6.82 -30.58 24.57
C LEU A 214 7.77 -31.77 24.76
N VAL A 215 9.03 -31.51 25.14
CA VAL A 215 9.95 -32.58 25.56
C VAL A 215 9.57 -33.01 26.98
N ALA A 216 8.67 -34.00 27.09
CA ALA A 216 8.40 -34.69 28.35
C ALA A 216 9.56 -35.64 28.67
N LEU A 217 10.45 -35.25 29.58
CA LEU A 217 11.52 -36.13 30.06
C LEU A 217 10.96 -37.10 31.14
N ALA A 218 10.59 -38.31 30.73
CA ALA A 218 10.28 -39.38 31.66
C ALA A 218 11.57 -39.96 32.28
N MET A 219 11.96 -39.49 33.46
CA MET A 219 12.99 -40.16 34.27
C MET A 219 12.35 -41.31 35.07
N ALA A 220 12.24 -42.47 34.45
CA ALA A 220 11.93 -43.72 35.15
C ALA A 220 13.17 -44.17 35.95
N GLY A 221 12.98 -44.35 37.26
CA GLY A 221 14.06 -44.53 38.23
C GLY A 221 14.75 -45.89 38.19
N VAL A 222 15.93 -45.93 38.81
CA VAL A 222 16.58 -47.15 39.28
C VAL A 222 17.07 -46.91 40.70
N VAL A 223 16.25 -47.28 41.69
CA VAL A 223 16.66 -47.39 43.10
C VAL A 223 17.21 -48.80 43.30
N ILE A 224 18.53 -48.97 43.31
CA ILE A 224 19.16 -50.23 43.71
C ILE A 224 19.19 -50.27 45.25
N ARG A 225 18.22 -50.94 45.87
CA ARG A 225 18.36 -51.38 47.27
C ARG A 225 19.20 -52.66 47.28
N ARG A 226 20.42 -52.59 47.81
CA ARG A 226 21.14 -53.81 48.24
C ARG A 226 20.54 -54.28 49.57
N ARG A 227 19.93 -55.46 49.58
CA ARG A 227 19.64 -56.21 50.81
C ARG A 227 20.92 -56.87 51.32
N ALA A 228 21.04 -56.90 52.65
CA ALA A 228 22.16 -57.45 53.40
C ALA A 228 22.22 -58.99 53.36
N SER A 229 23.43 -59.49 53.58
CA SER A 229 23.75 -60.65 54.43
C SER A 229 25.12 -60.41 55.05
#